data_AF-A0A2U2HDU4-F1
#
_entry.id   AF-A0A2U2HDU4-F1
#
_cell.length_a   1.000
_cell.length_b   1.000
_cell.length_c   1.000
_cell.angle_alpha   90.00
_cell.angle_beta   90.00
_cell.angle_gamma   90.00
#
_symmetry.space_group_name_H-M   'P 1'
#
loop_
_entity.id
_entity.type
_entity.pdbx_description
1 polymer ?
#
loop_
_entity_poly.entity_id
_entity_poly.type
_entity_poly.pdbx_seq_one_letter_code
_entity_poly.pdbx_strand_id
1 'polypeptide(L)' 'ALQRLRAEDKLRSVLGERFIDVYSAIKDLEHQEFMTVISPWEREHLLLHV' A
#
# COMPACT_ATOMS: atom_id res chain seq x y z
N ALA A 1 4.99 4.72 -4.80
CA ALA A 1 5.37 5.33 -3.50
C ALA A 1 6.35 4.46 -2.71
N LEU A 2 6.07 3.16 -2.52
CA LEU A 2 6.91 2.25 -1.72
C LEU A 2 8.37 2.12 -2.21
N GLN A 3 8.61 2.14 -3.52
CA GLN A 3 9.98 2.22 -4.05
C GLN A 3 10.75 3.46 -3.58
N ARG A 4 10.07 4.63 -3.48
CA ARG A 4 10.70 5.86 -2.99
C ARG A 4 10.99 5.77 -1.50
N LEU A 5 10.12 5.11 -0.73
CA LEU A 5 10.34 4.86 0.70
C LEU A 5 11.55 3.93 0.94
N ARG A 6 11.65 2.85 0.15
CA ARG A 6 12.79 1.91 0.21
C ARG A 6 14.13 2.56 -0.14
N ALA A 7 14.12 3.61 -0.97
CA ALA A 7 15.32 4.31 -1.41
C ALA A 7 15.69 5.53 -0.54
N GLU A 8 14.92 5.89 0.49
CA GLU A 8 15.17 7.09 1.29
C GLU A 8 16.05 6.79 2.51
N ASP A 9 17.36 7.02 2.37
CA ASP A 9 18.36 6.70 3.39
C ASP A 9 18.17 7.47 4.71
N LYS A 10 17.64 8.71 4.66
CA LYS A 10 17.38 9.47 5.89
C LYS A 10 16.27 8.84 6.72
N LEU A 11 15.26 8.28 6.08
CA LEU A 11 14.18 7.59 6.79
C LEU A 11 14.65 6.21 7.27
N ARG A 12 15.48 5.51 6.49
CA ARG A 12 16.08 4.23 6.91
C ARG A 12 16.97 4.39 8.14
N SER A 13 17.70 5.50 8.27
CA SER A 13 18.54 5.77 9.45
C SER A 13 17.75 6.13 10.70
N VAL A 14 16.61 6.81 10.57
CA VAL A 14 15.76 7.21 11.70
C VAL A 14 14.82 6.09 12.15
N LEU A 15 14.19 5.39 11.21
CA LEU A 15 13.17 4.37 11.49
C LEU A 15 13.76 2.94 11.57
N GLY A 16 14.96 2.74 11.03
CA GLY A 16 15.64 1.45 10.95
C GLY A 16 15.36 0.72 9.64
N GLU A 17 16.39 0.08 9.08
CA GLU A 17 16.30 -0.64 7.80
C GLU A 17 15.22 -1.73 7.83
N ARG A 18 15.23 -2.56 8.90
CA ARG A 18 14.27 -3.65 9.06
C ARG A 18 12.83 -3.17 9.16
N PHE A 19 12.60 -1.99 9.73
CA PHE A 19 11.26 -1.41 9.77
C PHE A 19 10.78 -1.05 8.37
N ILE A 20 11.62 -0.35 7.59
CA ILE A 20 11.29 0.06 6.22
C ILE A 20 11.00 -1.16 5.34
N ASP A 21 11.78 -2.23 5.47
CA ASP A 21 11.58 -3.45 4.69
C ASP A 21 10.25 -4.14 5.00
N VAL A 22 9.97 -4.37 6.28
CA VAL A 22 8.74 -5.03 6.74
C VAL A 22 7.52 -4.19 6.42
N TYR A 23 7.57 -2.88 6.72
CA TYR A 23 6.45 -1.98 6.44
C TYR A 23 6.15 -1.94 4.94
N SER A 24 7.18 -1.84 4.10
CA SER A 24 6.98 -1.79 2.65
C SER A 24 6.42 -3.11 2.12
N ALA A 25 6.84 -4.26 2.65
CA ALA A 25 6.30 -5.56 2.28
C ALA A 25 4.81 -5.71 2.64
N ILE A 26 4.42 -5.28 3.85
CA ILE A 26 3.02 -5.29 4.28
C ILE A 26 2.19 -4.39 3.38
N LYS A 27 2.68 -3.18 3.05
CA LYS A 27 1.96 -2.24 2.20
C LYS A 27 1.83 -2.70 0.74
N ASP A 28 2.81 -3.41 0.21
CA ASP A 28 2.69 -4.05 -1.10
C ASP A 28 1.58 -5.12 -1.08
N LEU A 29 1.55 -5.97 -0.05
CA LEU A 29 0.50 -7.00 0.11
C LEU A 29 -0.89 -6.38 0.29
N GLU A 30 -1.04 -5.41 1.19
CA GLU A 30 -2.31 -4.70 1.41
C GLU A 30 -2.85 -4.08 0.11
N HIS A 31 -1.96 -3.49 -0.70
CA HIS A 31 -2.35 -2.91 -1.97
C HIS A 31 -2.79 -3.98 -2.98
N GLN A 32 -2.10 -5.13 -3.02
CA GLN A 32 -2.52 -6.25 -3.87
C GLN A 32 -3.90 -6.76 -3.47
N GLU A 33 -4.13 -7.00 -2.18
CA GLU A 33 -5.42 -7.46 -1.65
C GLU A 33 -6.53 -6.45 -1.94
N PHE A 34 -6.27 -5.14 -1.79
CA PHE A 34 -7.23 -4.09 -2.11
C PHE A 34 -7.70 -4.16 -3.58
N MET A 35 -6.82 -4.49 -4.51
CA MET A 35 -7.16 -4.59 -5.94
C MET A 35 -7.98 -5.84 -6.28
N THR A 36 -8.14 -6.79 -5.36
CA THR A 36 -8.92 -8.02 -5.60
C THR A 36 -10.39 -7.89 -5.22
N VAL A 37 -10.78 -6.82 -4.52
CA VAL A 37 -12.13 -6.64 -4.00
C VAL A 37 -12.79 -5.39 -4.58
N ILE A 38 -14.12 -5.42 -4.73
CA ILE A 38 -14.91 -4.24 -5.08
C ILE A 38 -15.28 -3.51 -3.79
N SER A 39 -14.79 -2.30 -3.61
CA SER A 39 -15.11 -1.49 -2.45
C SER A 39 -16.59 -1.05 -2.44
N PRO A 40 -17.16 -0.73 -1.26
CA PRO A 40 -18.53 -0.20 -1.17
C PRO A 40 -18.73 1.05 -2.02
N TRP A 41 -17.74 1.95 -2.07
CA TRP A 41 -17.79 3.14 -2.92
C TRP A 41 -17.84 2.77 -4.41
N GLU A 42 -16.99 1.85 -4.87
CA GLU A 42 -17.01 1.38 -6.26
C GLU A 42 -18.33 0.68 -6.59
N ARG A 43 -18.91 -0.04 -5.64
CA ARG A 43 -20.24 -0.62 -5.83
C ARG A 43 -21.32 0.45 -5.99
N GLU A 44 -21.31 1.49 -5.19
CA GLU A 44 -22.32 2.56 -5.24
C GLU A 44 -22.15 3.48 -6.45
N HIS A 45 -20.92 3.70 -6.92
CA HIS A 45 -20.62 4.75 -7.90
C HIS A 45 -20.11 4.22 -9.26
N LEU A 46 -19.59 2.99 -9.33
CA LEU A 46 -19.11 2.36 -10.57
C LEU A 46 -20.00 1.21 -11.06
N LEU A 47 -20.69 0.49 -10.15
CA LEU A 47 -21.73 -0.45 -10.56
C LEU A 47 -23.05 0.32 -10.69
N LEU A 48 -23.33 0.76 -11.92
CA LEU A 48 -24.62 1.33 -12.31
C LEU A 48 -25.72 0.44 -11.75
N HIS A 49 -26.64 1.04 -10.99
CA HIS A 49 -27.80 0.39 -10.40
C HIS A 49 -28.45 -0.54 -11.43
N VAL A 50 -28.36 -1.85 -11.22
CA VAL A 50 -29.24 -2.86 -11.84
C VAL A 50 -30.42 -3.11 -10.92
#